data_AF-A0A7V3WI54-F1
#
_entry.id   AF-A0A7V3WI54-F1
#
_cell.length_a   1.000
_cell.length_b   1.000
_cell.length_c   1.000
_cell.angle_alpha   90.00
_cell.angle_beta   90.00
_cell.angle_gamma   90.00
#
_symmetry.space_group_name_H-M   'P 1'
#
loop_
_entity.id
_entity.type
_entity.pdbx_description
1 polymer ?
#
loop_
_entity_poly.entity_id
_entity_poly.type
_entity_poly.pdbx_seq_one_letter_code
_entity_poly.pdbx_strand_id
1 'polypeptide(L)'
;MDKRYAKELLFRLISARNEYEVKEIIDSEPFLLDLSSWKPYGGYEGNFNTINNQAKNPIAALAEKPINSIDALLLKECKLKGLDPESKNVPKTIKEAVETFYKIENGDISKIPDKDRKNFAINIMIIAEGDRKKPNIMIVD
;
A
#
# COMPACT_ATOMS: atom_id res chain seq x y z
N MET A 1 -1.36 -1.97 -24.15
CA MET A 1 -2.02 -3.09 -23.45
C MET A 1 -3.49 -2.78 -23.31
N ASP A 2 -4.36 -3.74 -23.63
CA ASP A 2 -5.81 -3.60 -23.43
C ASP A 2 -6.14 -3.49 -21.92
N LYS A 3 -7.09 -2.62 -21.56
CA LYS A 3 -7.40 -2.34 -20.15
C LYS A 3 -8.00 -3.55 -19.44
N ARG A 4 -8.79 -4.36 -20.16
CA ARG A 4 -9.40 -5.56 -19.58
C ARG A 4 -8.34 -6.63 -19.34
N TYR A 5 -7.46 -6.87 -20.30
CA TYR A 5 -6.33 -7.78 -20.13
C TYR A 5 -5.42 -7.35 -18.96
N ALA A 6 -5.07 -6.06 -18.85
CA ALA A 6 -4.28 -5.54 -17.75
C ALA A 6 -4.93 -5.80 -16.38
N LYS A 7 -6.25 -5.60 -16.31
CA LYS A 7 -7.04 -5.86 -15.10
C LYS A 7 -7.04 -7.34 -14.74
N GLU A 8 -7.28 -8.23 -15.71
CA GLU A 8 -7.27 -9.68 -15.50
C GLU A 8 -5.89 -10.18 -15.02
N LEU A 9 -4.80 -9.70 -15.62
CA LEU A 9 -3.45 -10.01 -15.20
C LEU A 9 -3.15 -9.53 -13.78
N LEU A 10 -3.54 -8.29 -13.45
CA LEU A 10 -3.42 -7.76 -12.08
C LEU A 10 -4.15 -8.65 -11.08
N PHE A 11 -5.41 -9.02 -11.35
CA PHE A 11 -6.19 -9.86 -10.44
C PHE A 11 -5.57 -11.24 -10.23
N ARG A 12 -4.97 -11.83 -11.28
CA ARG A 12 -4.23 -13.09 -11.15
C ARG A 12 -3.01 -12.93 -10.23
N LEU A 13 -2.21 -11.89 -10.45
CA LEU A 13 -1.00 -11.64 -9.64
C LEU A 13 -1.32 -11.39 -8.16
N ILE A 14 -2.32 -10.56 -7.86
CA ILE A 14 -2.69 -10.26 -6.45
C ILE A 14 -3.38 -11.44 -5.75
N SER A 15 -3.90 -12.41 -6.50
CA SER A 15 -4.55 -13.61 -5.94
C SER A 15 -3.57 -14.78 -5.78
N ALA A 16 -2.31 -14.62 -6.19
CA ALA A 16 -1.29 -15.65 -6.07
C ALA A 16 -0.94 -15.89 -4.59
N ARG A 17 -0.85 -17.16 -4.20
CA ARG A 17 -0.70 -17.57 -2.80
C ARG A 17 0.74 -17.87 -2.40
N ASN A 18 1.70 -17.55 -3.23
CA ASN A 18 3.13 -17.67 -2.92
C ASN A 18 3.93 -17.16 -4.12
N GLU A 19 5.23 -17.01 -3.92
CA GLU A 19 6.19 -16.60 -4.93
C GLU A 19 6.26 -17.56 -6.13
N TYR A 20 5.97 -18.85 -5.95
CA TYR A 20 5.98 -19.83 -7.05
C TYR A 20 4.81 -19.60 -8.00
N GLU A 21 3.60 -19.39 -7.49
CA GLU A 21 2.42 -19.04 -8.30
C GLU A 21 2.61 -17.70 -9.03
N VAL A 22 3.22 -16.70 -8.37
CA VAL A 22 3.57 -15.43 -9.03
C VAL A 22 4.51 -15.70 -10.21
N LYS A 23 5.53 -16.54 -10.02
CA LYS A 23 6.47 -16.92 -11.07
C LYS A 23 5.77 -17.64 -12.22
N GLU A 24 4.90 -18.60 -11.95
CA GLU A 24 4.12 -19.30 -12.99
C GLU A 24 3.27 -18.33 -13.81
N ILE A 25 2.63 -17.35 -13.15
CA ILE A 25 1.87 -16.31 -13.84
C ILE A 25 2.80 -15.49 -14.75
N ILE A 26 3.93 -14.99 -14.24
CA ILE A 26 4.90 -14.22 -15.04
C ILE A 26 5.41 -15.03 -16.24
N ASP A 27 5.79 -16.28 -16.03
CA ASP A 27 6.31 -17.16 -17.08
C ASP A 27 5.26 -17.52 -18.13
N SER A 28 3.96 -17.46 -17.77
CA SER A 28 2.84 -17.70 -18.69
C SER A 28 2.46 -16.50 -19.55
N GLU A 29 2.99 -15.31 -19.27
CA GLU A 29 2.55 -14.04 -19.87
C GLU A 29 3.64 -13.44 -20.78
N PRO A 30 3.51 -13.57 -22.11
CA PRO A 30 4.51 -13.04 -23.05
C PRO A 30 4.82 -11.56 -22.87
N PHE A 31 3.82 -10.76 -22.47
CA PHE A 31 3.98 -9.34 -22.20
C PHE A 31 4.94 -9.06 -21.03
N LEU A 32 4.93 -9.90 -19.99
CA LEU A 32 5.83 -9.73 -18.83
C LEU A 32 7.23 -10.26 -19.12
N LEU A 33 7.36 -11.22 -20.04
CA LEU A 33 8.65 -11.76 -20.47
C LEU A 33 9.39 -10.85 -21.46
N ASP A 34 8.66 -9.99 -22.17
CA ASP A 34 9.23 -9.00 -23.07
C ASP A 34 9.83 -7.82 -22.29
N LEU A 35 11.17 -7.76 -22.21
CA LEU A 35 11.89 -6.67 -21.55
C LEU A 35 11.57 -5.30 -22.13
N SER A 36 11.16 -5.19 -23.40
CA SER A 36 10.77 -3.91 -24.00
C SER A 36 9.44 -3.37 -23.47
N SER A 37 8.63 -4.25 -22.85
CA SER A 37 7.40 -3.88 -22.16
C SER A 37 7.64 -3.26 -20.78
N TRP A 38 8.83 -3.47 -20.19
CA TRP A 38 9.23 -2.86 -18.93
C TRP A 38 9.77 -1.45 -19.13
N LYS A 39 9.26 -0.52 -18.33
CA LYS A 39 9.67 0.89 -18.39
C LYS A 39 10.25 1.33 -17.05
N PRO A 40 11.21 2.28 -17.07
CA PRO A 40 11.69 2.90 -15.85
C PRO A 40 10.52 3.51 -15.08
N TYR A 41 10.43 3.20 -13.79
CA TYR A 41 9.46 3.84 -12.91
C TYR A 41 9.65 5.37 -12.99
N GLY A 42 8.56 6.13 -13.15
CA GLY A 42 8.63 7.59 -13.31
C GLY A 42 9.46 8.10 -14.49
N GLY A 43 9.83 7.24 -15.47
CA GLY A 43 10.70 7.60 -16.59
C GLY A 43 12.18 7.79 -16.21
N TYR A 44 12.58 7.41 -15.00
CA TYR A 44 13.94 7.58 -14.50
C TYR A 44 14.64 6.23 -14.30
N GLU A 45 15.67 5.97 -15.10
CA GLU A 45 16.44 4.71 -15.07
C GLU A 45 17.22 4.52 -13.75
N GLY A 46 17.61 5.62 -13.09
CA GLY A 46 18.35 5.59 -11.83
C GLY A 46 17.52 5.22 -10.59
N ASN A 47 16.24 4.87 -10.76
CA ASN A 47 15.36 4.48 -9.64
C ASN A 47 15.79 3.19 -8.94
N PHE A 48 16.73 2.43 -9.52
CA PHE A 48 17.30 1.24 -8.88
C PHE A 48 17.79 1.52 -7.45
N ASN A 49 18.45 2.67 -7.22
CA ASN A 49 18.95 3.02 -5.89
C ASN A 49 17.81 3.27 -4.90
N THR A 50 16.76 3.96 -5.34
CA THR A 50 15.56 4.22 -4.52
C THR A 50 14.82 2.92 -4.18
N ILE A 51 14.65 2.04 -5.17
CA ILE A 51 13.96 0.75 -4.99
C ILE A 51 14.77 -0.19 -4.09
N ASN A 52 16.10 -0.23 -4.23
CA ASN A 52 16.97 -1.06 -3.37
C ASN A 52 17.26 -0.47 -2.00
N ASN A 53 16.87 0.78 -1.75
CA ASN A 53 16.99 1.39 -0.43
C ASN A 53 15.79 1.05 0.49
N GLN A 54 14.94 0.10 0.11
CA GLN A 54 13.94 -0.48 1.00
C GLN A 54 14.59 -1.30 2.12
N ALA A 55 13.87 -1.49 3.22
CA ALA A 55 14.38 -2.23 4.36
C ALA A 55 14.75 -3.67 3.98
N LYS A 56 16.03 -4.02 4.10
CA LYS A 56 16.54 -5.39 3.85
C LYS A 56 16.03 -6.40 4.87
N ASN A 57 15.67 -5.94 6.06
CA ASN A 57 15.11 -6.78 7.10
C ASN A 57 13.60 -6.97 6.84
N PRO A 58 13.11 -8.22 6.72
CA PRO A 58 11.71 -8.48 6.36
C PRO A 58 10.71 -7.97 7.40
N ILE A 59 11.08 -7.92 8.68
CA ILE A 59 10.21 -7.39 9.74
C ILE A 59 10.07 -5.87 9.59
N ALA A 60 11.19 -5.16 9.39
CA ALA A 60 11.17 -3.73 9.14
C ALA A 60 10.42 -3.39 7.84
N ALA A 61 10.63 -4.18 6.78
CA ALA A 61 9.91 -4.02 5.51
C ALA A 61 8.40 -4.19 5.68
N LEU A 62 7.97 -5.19 6.46
CA LEU A 62 6.56 -5.39 6.76
C LEU A 62 5.99 -4.25 7.62
N ALA A 63 6.69 -3.80 8.65
CA ALA A 63 6.24 -2.71 9.52
C ALA A 63 6.07 -1.38 8.76
N GLU A 64 6.88 -1.15 7.71
CA GLU A 64 6.79 0.03 6.85
C GLU A 64 5.49 0.07 6.03
N LYS A 65 4.94 -1.09 5.64
CA LYS A 65 3.77 -1.12 4.74
C LYS A 65 2.50 -0.51 5.37
N PRO A 66 2.10 -0.87 6.61
CA PRO A 66 1.00 -0.17 7.29
C PRO A 66 1.26 1.32 7.51
N ILE A 67 2.52 1.73 7.69
CA ILE A 67 2.88 3.16 7.83
C ILE A 67 2.59 3.88 6.51
N ASN A 68 3.01 3.32 5.38
CA ASN A 68 2.71 3.87 4.06
C ASN A 68 1.19 3.89 3.78
N SER A 69 0.43 2.89 4.25
CA SER A 69 -1.04 2.89 4.17
C SER A 69 -1.67 4.02 4.99
N ILE A 70 -1.14 4.33 6.18
CA ILE A 70 -1.57 5.48 6.99
C ILE A 70 -1.32 6.78 6.23
N ASP A 71 -0.13 6.94 5.62
CA ASP A 71 0.19 8.12 4.82
C ASP A 71 -0.76 8.27 3.62
N ALA A 72 -1.02 7.19 2.90
CA ALA A 72 -1.96 7.17 1.77
C ALA A 72 -3.38 7.55 2.20
N LEU A 73 -3.81 7.06 3.36
CA LEU A 73 -5.12 7.35 3.94
C LEU A 73 -5.25 8.83 4.35
N LEU A 74 -4.21 9.44 4.93
CA LEU A 74 -4.20 10.86 5.27
C LEU A 74 -4.17 11.75 4.01
N LEU A 75 -3.39 11.38 2.99
CA LEU A 75 -3.36 12.08 1.70
C LEU A 75 -4.70 12.00 0.98
N LYS A 76 -5.38 10.85 1.04
CA LYS A 76 -6.74 10.67 0.53
C LYS A 76 -7.71 11.65 1.20
N GLU A 77 -7.74 11.73 2.53
CA GLU A 77 -8.62 12.65 3.24
C GLU A 77 -8.33 14.12 2.93
N CYS A 78 -7.04 14.48 2.84
CA CYS A 78 -6.61 15.80 2.42
C CYS A 78 -7.22 16.17 1.05
N LYS A 79 -7.08 15.28 0.06
CA LYS A 79 -7.64 15.48 -1.29
C LYS A 79 -9.17 15.49 -1.31
N LEU A 80 -9.84 14.61 -0.55
CA LEU A 80 -11.30 14.56 -0.46
C LEU A 80 -11.90 15.86 0.11
N LYS A 81 -11.15 16.55 0.98
CA LYS A 81 -11.51 17.86 1.51
C LYS A 81 -11.16 19.03 0.57
N GLY A 82 -10.67 18.74 -0.64
CA GLY A 82 -10.26 19.74 -1.61
C GLY A 82 -8.99 20.50 -1.21
N LEU A 83 -8.20 19.94 -0.29
CA LEU A 83 -6.95 20.53 0.14
C LEU A 83 -5.81 20.02 -0.73
N ASP A 84 -4.84 20.89 -0.99
CA ASP A 84 -3.58 20.53 -1.60
C ASP A 84 -2.59 20.11 -0.49
N PRO A 85 -2.13 18.83 -0.48
CA PRO A 85 -1.17 18.32 0.51
C PRO A 85 0.15 19.08 0.56
N GLU A 86 0.52 19.82 -0.49
CA GLU A 86 1.75 20.61 -0.55
C GLU A 86 1.54 22.08 -0.12
N SER A 87 0.30 22.47 0.15
CA SER A 87 -0.03 23.85 0.54
C SER A 87 0.35 24.17 1.99
N LYS A 88 0.41 25.45 2.33
CA LYS A 88 0.71 25.89 3.70
C LYS A 88 -0.47 25.75 4.68
N ASN A 89 -1.67 25.47 4.16
CA ASN A 89 -2.94 25.48 4.89
C ASN A 89 -3.44 24.06 5.26
N VAL A 90 -2.58 23.05 5.15
CA VAL A 90 -2.86 21.67 5.57
C VAL A 90 -2.15 21.32 6.87
N PRO A 91 -2.60 20.28 7.58
CA PRO A 91 -1.90 19.75 8.74
C PRO A 91 -0.42 19.48 8.44
N LYS A 92 0.47 19.96 9.31
CA LYS A 92 1.93 19.89 9.11
C LYS A 92 2.57 18.70 9.80
N THR A 93 1.81 17.97 10.60
CA THR A 93 2.27 16.77 11.28
C THR A 93 1.23 15.66 11.15
N ILE A 94 1.68 14.40 11.21
CA ILE A 94 0.78 13.23 11.23
C ILE A 94 -0.26 13.36 12.34
N LYS A 95 0.17 13.83 13.53
CA LYS A 95 -0.71 14.02 14.68
C LYS A 95 -1.83 15.03 14.39
N GLU A 96 -1.47 16.19 13.84
CA GLU A 96 -2.44 17.22 13.44
C GLU A 96 -3.37 16.71 12.34
N ALA A 97 -2.86 15.91 11.39
CA ALA A 97 -3.67 15.32 10.32
C ALA A 97 -4.69 14.31 10.86
N VAL A 98 -4.26 13.45 11.78
CA VAL A 98 -5.10 12.47 12.46
C VAL A 98 -6.17 13.16 13.32
N GLU A 99 -5.82 14.21 14.06
CA GLU A 99 -6.78 15.02 14.80
C GLU A 99 -7.77 15.73 13.87
N THR A 100 -7.29 16.34 12.78
CA THR A 100 -8.11 17.14 11.85
C THR A 100 -9.08 16.27 11.03
N PHE A 101 -8.59 15.15 10.51
CA PHE A 101 -9.37 14.31 9.59
C PHE A 101 -10.22 13.28 10.32
N TYR A 102 -9.71 12.75 11.43
CA TYR A 102 -10.33 11.62 12.12
C TYR A 102 -10.79 11.92 13.55
N LYS A 103 -10.55 13.14 14.06
CA LYS A 103 -10.95 13.58 15.41
C LYS A 103 -10.38 12.69 16.53
N ILE A 104 -9.20 12.12 16.28
CA ILE A 104 -8.50 11.27 17.24
C ILE A 104 -7.52 12.14 18.01
N GLU A 105 -7.89 12.54 19.22
CA GLU A 105 -7.06 13.40 20.06
C GLU A 105 -5.71 12.76 20.36
N ASN A 106 -4.64 13.50 20.10
CA ASN A 106 -3.25 13.08 20.28
C ASN A 106 -2.84 11.80 19.53
N GLY A 107 -3.62 11.35 18.55
CA GLY A 107 -3.42 10.04 17.92
C GLY A 107 -3.75 8.86 18.86
N ASP A 108 -4.40 9.12 19.99
CA ASP A 108 -4.76 8.10 20.96
C ASP A 108 -6.05 7.38 20.53
N ILE A 109 -5.87 6.28 19.80
CA ILE A 109 -6.96 5.42 19.31
C ILE A 109 -7.80 4.86 20.47
N SER A 110 -7.25 4.76 21.69
CA SER A 110 -7.98 4.29 22.87
C SER A 110 -9.07 5.26 23.33
N LYS A 111 -9.07 6.50 22.84
CA LYS A 111 -10.13 7.48 23.12
C LYS A 111 -11.30 7.43 22.15
N ILE A 112 -11.16 6.69 21.05
CA ILE A 112 -12.22 6.52 20.05
C ILE A 112 -13.27 5.54 20.61
N PRO A 113 -14.58 5.81 20.45
CA PRO A 113 -15.63 4.84 20.76
C PRO A 113 -15.47 3.53 19.97
N ASP A 114 -15.81 2.38 20.58
CA ASP A 114 -15.63 1.06 19.95
C ASP A 114 -16.32 0.91 18.59
N LYS A 115 -17.47 1.56 18.40
CA LYS A 115 -18.21 1.58 17.13
C LYS A 115 -17.37 2.22 16.02
N ASP A 116 -16.70 3.32 16.32
CA ASP A 116 -15.91 4.07 15.36
C ASP A 116 -14.56 3.38 15.10
N ARG A 117 -13.97 2.72 16.11
CA ARG A 117 -12.75 1.91 15.92
C ARG A 117 -12.92 0.82 14.86
N LYS A 118 -14.08 0.15 14.80
CA LYS A 118 -14.35 -0.85 13.76
C LYS A 118 -14.38 -0.22 12.36
N ASN A 119 -14.96 0.98 12.24
CA ASN A 119 -14.97 1.72 10.98
C ASN A 119 -13.58 2.21 10.58
N PHE A 120 -12.69 2.46 11.55
CA PHE A 120 -11.29 2.77 11.25
C PHE A 120 -10.51 1.54 10.79
N ALA A 121 -10.68 0.42 11.48
CA ALA A 121 -9.93 -0.81 11.24
C ALA A 121 -10.13 -1.40 9.83
N ILE A 122 -11.24 -1.10 9.15
CA ILE A 122 -11.47 -1.57 7.78
C ILE A 122 -10.67 -0.80 6.72
N ASN A 123 -10.12 0.37 7.06
CA ASN A 123 -9.33 1.16 6.11
C ASN A 123 -7.91 0.61 5.90
N ILE A 124 -7.38 -0.15 6.86
CA ILE A 124 -6.07 -0.79 6.73
C ILE A 124 -6.15 -2.15 7.41
N MET A 125 -6.11 -3.22 6.63
CA MET A 125 -6.19 -4.59 7.12
C MET A 125 -4.91 -5.34 6.83
N ILE A 126 -4.40 -6.06 7.83
CA ILE A 126 -3.30 -7.02 7.68
C ILE A 126 -3.90 -8.41 7.79
N ILE A 127 -3.84 -9.17 6.70
CA ILE A 127 -4.43 -10.50 6.57
C ILE A 127 -3.31 -11.51 6.41
N ALA A 128 -3.27 -12.51 7.28
CA ALA A 128 -2.40 -13.65 7.14
C ALA A 128 -3.20 -14.84 6.60
N GLU A 129 -2.76 -15.41 5.48
CA GLU A 129 -3.41 -16.56 4.85
C GLU A 129 -2.41 -17.64 4.41
N GLY A 130 -2.93 -18.81 4.04
CA GLY A 130 -2.10 -19.94 3.61
C GLY A 130 -1.54 -20.76 4.78
N ASP A 131 -0.24 -21.07 4.72
CA ASP A 131 0.41 -21.94 5.70
C ASP A 131 0.58 -21.27 7.07
N ARG A 132 0.41 -22.04 8.16
CA ARG A 132 0.48 -21.50 9.53
C ARG A 132 1.91 -21.15 9.98
N LYS A 133 2.94 -21.76 9.38
CA LYS A 133 4.35 -21.51 9.70
C LYS A 133 4.97 -20.49 8.75
N LYS A 134 4.48 -20.43 7.51
CA LYS A 134 4.92 -19.51 6.45
C LYS A 134 3.70 -18.86 5.77
N PRO A 135 2.99 -17.97 6.48
CA PRO A 135 1.80 -17.34 5.92
C PRO A 135 2.18 -16.32 4.84
N ASN A 136 1.28 -16.12 3.89
CA ASN A 136 1.31 -14.92 3.07
C ASN A 136 0.68 -13.79 3.87
N ILE A 137 1.33 -12.63 3.85
CA ILE A 137 0.83 -11.43 4.50
C ILE A 137 0.34 -10.48 3.41
N MET A 138 -0.97 -10.23 3.41
CA MET A 138 -1.64 -9.26 2.55
C MET A 138 -1.96 -8.01 3.35
N ILE A 139 -1.77 -6.85 2.74
CA ILE A 139 -2.16 -5.55 3.28
C ILE A 139 -3.17 -4.94 2.32
N VAL A 140 -4.32 -4.52 2.86
CA VAL A 140 -5.42 -3.93 2.11
C VAL A 140 -5.68 -2.53 2.68
N ASP A 141 -5.58 -1.50 1.83
CA ASP A 141 -5.75 -0.08 2.14
C ASP A 141 -6.57 0.71 1.11
#